data_AF-A0AAF0LJW4-F1
#
_entry.id   AF-A0AAF0LJW4-F1
#
_cell.length_a   1.000
_cell.length_b   1.000
_cell.length_c   1.000
_cell.angle_alpha   90.00
_cell.angle_beta   90.00
_cell.angle_gamma   90.00
#
_symmetry.space_group_name_H-M   'P 1'
#
loop_
_entity.id
_entity.type
_entity.pdbx_description
1 polymer ?
#
loop_
_entity_poly.entity_id
_entity_poly.type
_entity_poly.pdbx_seq_one_letter_code
_entity_poly.pdbx_strand_id
1 'polypeptide(L)'
;MFDAAERSALRASLIAKARADPSISGAALVGSAARDAEDDWSDIDLVLQLAPDADEPRTVDAWTALVGELTPIADTFDLFAAGVRYRVFLLASSLQIDLSFWPHDQFRATDSAFQLLFGSPTPPSLPTQPDQHQTIGMGWLYALHARSALAREKCWQASMMLDELRSSVITLMCLRHGLNPWHGRDVDRLPDRERMKLEASRAPRVSGWDLDPSRCELTRLLFDEVQRIDRARGRAPAGVPTALDAADHRPVADRLPGRVRAHRSVAGARSALWSRGRHVWPYEDRSHLQERTIDGPLPGAVRPARKVLL
;
A
#
# COMPACT_ATOMS: atom_id res chain seq x y z
N MET A 1 -25.46 -3.75 -0.90
CA MET A 1 -24.94 -2.38 -0.71
C MET A 1 -25.61 -1.84 0.53
N PHE A 2 -24.84 -1.28 1.46
CA PHE A 2 -25.39 -0.67 2.68
C PHE A 2 -26.01 0.69 2.35
N ASP A 3 -26.86 1.21 3.23
CA ASP A 3 -27.28 2.61 3.19
C ASP A 3 -26.69 3.45 4.35
N ALA A 4 -26.76 4.77 4.22
CA ALA A 4 -26.18 5.69 5.20
C ALA A 4 -26.85 5.60 6.59
N ALA A 5 -28.13 5.19 6.66
CA ALA A 5 -28.83 5.02 7.93
C ALA A 5 -28.38 3.76 8.66
N GLU A 6 -28.18 2.66 7.93
CA GLU A 6 -27.59 1.42 8.43
C GLU A 6 -26.18 1.66 8.98
N ARG A 7 -25.32 2.36 8.23
CA ARG A 7 -23.97 2.75 8.69
C ARG A 7 -24.05 3.57 9.98
N SER A 8 -24.93 4.57 10.02
CA SER A 8 -25.07 5.46 11.18
C SER A 8 -25.56 4.71 12.42
N ALA A 9 -26.53 3.80 12.26
CA ALA A 9 -27.04 2.96 13.35
C ALA A 9 -25.99 1.98 13.88
N LEU A 10 -25.20 1.39 12.98
CA LEU A 10 -24.12 0.49 13.35
C LEU A 10 -23.00 1.23 14.11
N ARG A 11 -22.57 2.40 13.61
CA ARG A 11 -21.62 3.25 14.32
C ARG A 11 -22.13 3.63 15.71
N ALA A 12 -23.38 4.06 15.82
CA ALA A 12 -23.98 4.42 17.11
C ALA A 12 -23.95 3.24 18.09
N SER A 13 -24.23 2.02 17.60
CA SER A 13 -24.15 0.79 18.39
C SER A 13 -22.72 0.50 18.87
N LEU A 14 -21.72 0.62 17.98
CA LEU A 14 -20.30 0.43 18.34
C LEU A 14 -19.83 1.45 19.38
N ILE A 15 -20.22 2.73 19.24
CA ILE A 15 -19.89 3.78 20.22
C ILE A 15 -20.55 3.47 21.58
N ALA A 16 -21.80 3.03 21.59
CA ALA A 16 -22.50 2.66 22.82
C ALA A 16 -21.80 1.46 23.51
N LYS A 17 -21.34 0.47 22.74
CA LYS A 17 -20.56 -0.66 23.25
C LYS A 17 -19.20 -0.23 23.79
N ALA A 18 -18.50 0.68 23.10
CA ALA A 18 -17.23 1.26 23.58
C ALA A 18 -17.39 1.93 24.94
N ARG A 19 -18.48 2.67 25.16
CA ARG A 19 -18.75 3.32 26.45
C ARG A 19 -19.05 2.35 27.58
N ALA A 20 -19.56 1.17 27.28
CA ALA A 20 -19.96 0.16 28.26
C ALA A 20 -18.85 -0.86 28.54
N ASP A 21 -17.79 -0.89 27.73
CA ASP A 21 -16.72 -1.87 27.81
C ASP A 21 -15.60 -1.40 28.77
N PRO A 22 -15.36 -2.09 29.90
CA PRO A 22 -14.32 -1.70 30.86
C PRO A 22 -12.90 -1.83 30.30
N SER A 23 -12.68 -2.57 29.21
CA SER A 23 -11.39 -2.67 28.54
C SER A 23 -11.07 -1.46 27.65
N ILE A 24 -12.05 -0.56 27.44
CA ILE A 24 -11.91 0.65 26.63
C ILE A 24 -12.02 1.90 27.52
N SER A 25 -10.94 2.67 27.61
CA SER A 25 -10.86 3.88 28.45
C SER A 25 -11.13 5.19 27.69
N GLY A 26 -11.19 5.13 26.37
CA GLY A 26 -11.43 6.28 25.50
C GLY A 26 -11.82 5.86 24.09
N ALA A 27 -12.48 6.75 23.36
CA ALA A 27 -12.77 6.53 21.95
C ALA A 27 -12.84 7.85 21.18
N ALA A 28 -12.57 7.78 19.88
CA ALA A 28 -12.69 8.90 18.96
C ALA A 28 -13.16 8.43 17.58
N LEU A 29 -13.91 9.28 16.88
CA LEU A 29 -14.10 9.11 15.44
C LEU A 29 -12.89 9.69 14.70
N VAL A 30 -12.56 9.08 13.57
CA VAL A 30 -11.63 9.65 12.60
C VAL A 30 -12.27 9.66 11.20
N GLY A 31 -11.49 9.97 10.17
CA GLY A 31 -11.98 9.85 8.79
C GLY A 31 -13.00 10.91 8.40
N SER A 32 -13.99 10.54 7.58
CA SER A 32 -15.04 11.45 7.11
C SER A 32 -16.05 11.79 8.20
N ALA A 33 -16.34 10.87 9.12
CA ALA A 33 -17.23 11.08 10.25
C ALA A 33 -16.72 12.19 11.19
N ALA A 34 -15.43 12.19 11.52
CA ALA A 34 -14.84 13.25 12.36
C ALA A 34 -14.80 14.64 11.71
N ARG A 35 -15.06 14.74 10.40
CA ARG A 35 -15.06 15.99 9.62
C ARG A 35 -16.46 16.46 9.23
N ASP A 36 -17.51 15.77 9.68
CA ASP A 36 -18.88 15.98 9.21
C ASP A 36 -18.98 15.92 7.66
N ALA A 37 -18.21 15.03 7.05
CA ALA A 37 -18.01 14.95 5.59
C ALA A 37 -18.33 13.55 5.03
N GLU A 38 -19.19 12.79 5.71
CA GLU A 38 -19.61 11.48 5.23
C GLU A 38 -20.54 11.58 4.01
N ASP A 39 -20.40 10.63 3.10
CA ASP A 39 -21.27 10.43 1.94
C ASP A 39 -21.82 8.98 1.93
N ASP A 40 -22.46 8.58 0.84
CA ASP A 40 -23.02 7.23 0.70
C ASP A 40 -21.96 6.11 0.61
N TRP A 41 -20.68 6.47 0.45
CA TRP A 41 -19.56 5.54 0.25
C TRP A 41 -18.63 5.46 1.45
N SER A 42 -18.81 6.34 2.44
CA SER A 42 -18.00 6.40 3.65
C SER A 42 -18.16 5.15 4.50
N ASP A 43 -17.05 4.70 5.08
CA ASP A 43 -16.89 3.61 6.04
C ASP A 43 -17.11 4.07 7.49
N ILE A 44 -16.87 3.17 8.44
CA ILE A 44 -16.87 3.48 9.88
C ILE A 44 -15.45 3.41 10.40
N ASP A 45 -14.84 4.56 10.68
CA ASP A 45 -13.56 4.63 11.39
C ASP A 45 -13.76 4.92 12.89
N LEU A 46 -13.36 3.99 13.75
CA LEU A 46 -13.42 4.16 15.20
C LEU A 46 -12.08 3.84 15.86
N VAL A 47 -11.62 4.78 16.68
CA VAL A 47 -10.42 4.65 17.49
C VAL A 47 -10.83 4.28 18.91
N LEU A 48 -10.26 3.20 19.44
CA LEU A 48 -10.50 2.68 20.78
C LEU A 48 -9.20 2.74 21.59
N GLN A 49 -9.20 3.53 22.67
CA GLN A 49 -8.12 3.56 23.65
C GLN A 49 -8.33 2.41 24.63
N LEU A 50 -7.38 1.47 24.66
CA LEU A 50 -7.38 0.39 25.63
C LEU A 50 -7.21 0.95 27.06
N ALA A 51 -7.83 0.30 28.03
CA ALA A 51 -7.54 0.54 29.45
C ALA A 51 -6.08 0.16 29.76
N PRO A 52 -5.44 0.77 30.79
CA PRO A 52 -4.02 0.54 31.10
C PRO A 52 -3.62 -0.93 31.27
N ASP A 53 -4.53 -1.76 31.78
CA ASP A 53 -4.36 -3.17 32.10
C ASP A 53 -5.14 -4.10 31.16
N ALA A 54 -5.71 -3.57 30.07
CA ALA A 54 -6.44 -4.37 29.10
C ALA A 54 -5.52 -5.37 28.39
N ASP A 55 -5.98 -6.63 28.30
CA ASP A 55 -5.38 -7.65 27.46
C ASP A 55 -5.80 -7.39 26.01
N GLU A 56 -4.90 -6.82 25.21
CA GLU A 56 -5.17 -6.37 23.86
C GLU A 56 -5.67 -7.49 22.94
N PRO A 57 -5.00 -8.65 22.80
CA PRO A 57 -5.52 -9.77 22.01
C PRO A 57 -6.92 -10.20 22.43
N ARG A 58 -7.16 -10.35 23.74
CA ARG A 58 -8.47 -10.76 24.25
C ARG A 58 -9.56 -9.72 23.99
N THR A 59 -9.23 -8.44 24.12
CA THR A 59 -10.15 -7.33 23.84
C THR A 59 -10.53 -7.34 22.37
N VAL A 60 -9.55 -7.49 21.50
CA VAL A 60 -9.74 -7.54 20.05
C VAL A 60 -10.62 -8.72 19.63
N ASP A 61 -10.43 -9.91 20.21
CA ASP A 61 -11.28 -11.08 19.94
C ASP A 61 -12.72 -10.87 20.42
N ALA A 62 -12.90 -10.27 21.60
CA ALA A 62 -14.22 -9.94 22.14
C ALA A 62 -14.95 -8.92 21.24
N TRP A 63 -14.24 -7.90 20.76
CA TRP A 63 -14.78 -6.92 19.83
C TRP A 63 -15.13 -7.53 18.47
N THR A 64 -14.32 -8.47 17.98
CA THR A 64 -14.65 -9.19 16.74
C THR A 64 -15.91 -10.03 16.88
N ALA A 65 -16.07 -10.76 17.98
CA ALA A 65 -17.31 -11.48 18.26
C ALA A 65 -18.51 -10.53 18.33
N LEU A 66 -18.37 -9.41 19.02
CA LEU A 66 -19.40 -8.37 19.14
C LEU A 66 -19.80 -7.79 17.78
N VAL A 67 -18.86 -7.49 16.89
CA VAL A 67 -19.19 -7.00 15.54
C VAL A 67 -19.95 -8.09 14.76
N GLY A 68 -19.55 -9.35 14.90
CA GLY A 68 -20.23 -10.49 14.27
C GLY A 68 -21.66 -10.72 14.78
N GLU A 69 -21.96 -10.33 16.03
CA GLU A 69 -23.34 -10.31 16.56
C GLU A 69 -24.18 -9.18 15.98
N LEU A 70 -23.56 -8.03 15.69
CA LEU A 70 -24.26 -6.86 15.15
C LEU A 70 -24.53 -6.96 13.65
N THR A 71 -23.65 -7.60 12.89
CA THR A 71 -23.74 -7.62 11.43
C THR A 71 -22.93 -8.78 10.80
N PRO A 72 -23.36 -9.31 9.64
CA PRO A 72 -22.60 -10.35 8.93
C PRO A 72 -21.24 -9.85 8.42
N ILE A 73 -20.17 -10.40 8.98
CA ILE A 73 -18.79 -10.18 8.53
C ILE A 73 -18.47 -11.15 7.40
N ALA A 74 -17.95 -10.62 6.28
CA ALA A 74 -17.45 -11.42 5.16
C ALA A 74 -15.98 -11.83 5.37
N ASP A 75 -15.14 -10.92 5.88
CA ASP A 75 -13.75 -11.20 6.22
C ASP A 75 -13.21 -10.19 7.24
N THR A 76 -12.09 -10.54 7.89
CA THR A 76 -11.34 -9.65 8.79
C THR A 76 -9.85 -9.79 8.56
N PHE A 77 -9.09 -8.70 8.68
CA PHE A 77 -7.64 -8.76 8.75
C PHE A 77 -7.08 -7.67 9.65
N ASP A 78 -5.88 -7.94 10.17
CA ASP A 78 -5.16 -7.01 11.03
C ASP A 78 -4.02 -6.32 10.27
N LEU A 79 -3.91 -5.02 10.46
CA LEU A 79 -2.73 -4.22 10.12
C LEU A 79 -2.09 -3.73 11.43
N PHE A 80 -0.76 -3.74 11.48
CA PHE A 80 0.00 -3.20 12.59
C PHE A 80 0.81 -2.01 12.13
N ALA A 81 0.57 -0.84 12.70
CA ALA A 81 1.31 0.37 12.37
C ALA A 81 1.53 1.23 13.61
N ALA A 82 2.76 1.71 13.80
CA ALA A 82 3.15 2.56 14.92
C ALA A 82 2.74 2.01 16.31
N GLY A 83 2.81 0.69 16.51
CA GLY A 83 2.46 0.04 17.77
C GLY A 83 0.95 -0.14 18.02
N VAL A 84 0.11 0.17 17.03
CA VAL A 84 -1.35 0.06 17.09
C VAL A 84 -1.81 -1.07 16.18
N ARG A 85 -2.79 -1.86 16.63
CA ARG A 85 -3.52 -2.82 15.79
C ARG A 85 -4.73 -2.14 15.18
N TYR A 86 -4.89 -2.28 13.87
CA TYR A 86 -6.07 -1.88 13.11
C TYR A 86 -6.73 -3.17 12.63
N ARG A 87 -7.94 -3.45 13.12
CA ARG A 87 -8.76 -4.55 12.61
C ARG A 87 -9.76 -4.00 11.62
N VAL A 88 -9.62 -4.43 10.38
CA VAL A 88 -10.56 -4.12 9.30
C VAL A 88 -11.60 -5.21 9.24
N PHE A 89 -12.87 -4.82 9.22
CA PHE A 89 -14.01 -5.71 8.99
C PHE A 89 -14.60 -5.40 7.62
N LEU A 90 -14.61 -6.40 6.74
CA LEU A 90 -15.27 -6.33 5.45
C LEU A 90 -16.65 -6.97 5.60
N LEU A 91 -17.72 -6.19 5.44
CA LEU A 91 -19.08 -6.71 5.56
C LEU A 91 -19.61 -7.21 4.21
N ALA A 92 -20.54 -8.15 4.25
CA ALA A 92 -21.22 -8.64 3.04
C ALA A 92 -21.97 -7.53 2.27
N SER A 93 -22.31 -6.43 2.95
CA SER A 93 -22.95 -5.25 2.37
C SER A 93 -22.00 -4.33 1.60
N SER A 94 -20.69 -4.63 1.57
CA SER A 94 -19.57 -3.77 1.15
C SER A 94 -19.28 -2.57 2.06
N LEU A 95 -19.93 -2.47 3.21
CA LEU A 95 -19.52 -1.53 4.27
C LEU A 95 -18.22 -2.05 4.91
N GLN A 96 -17.30 -1.12 5.17
CA GLN A 96 -16.09 -1.37 5.93
C GLN A 96 -16.22 -0.77 7.34
N ILE A 97 -15.68 -1.48 8.34
CA ILE A 97 -15.49 -0.96 9.70
C ILE A 97 -14.00 -1.08 10.03
N ASP A 98 -13.38 0.03 10.39
CA ASP A 98 -12.00 0.09 10.82
C ASP A 98 -11.96 0.39 12.31
N LEU A 99 -11.60 -0.62 13.10
CA LEU A 99 -11.37 -0.46 14.54
C LEU A 99 -9.87 -0.43 14.81
N SER A 100 -9.40 0.66 15.41
CA SER A 100 -8.01 0.73 15.87
C SER A 100 -7.93 0.63 17.40
N PHE A 101 -7.09 -0.28 17.89
CA PHE A 101 -6.90 -0.58 19.31
C PHE A 101 -5.59 0.04 19.78
N TRP A 102 -5.71 1.22 20.39
CA TRP A 102 -4.58 2.02 20.80
C TRP A 102 -4.15 1.68 22.22
N PRO A 103 -2.85 1.45 22.45
CA PRO A 103 -2.31 1.41 23.82
C PRO A 103 -2.71 2.67 24.59
N HIS A 104 -2.97 2.50 25.89
CA HIS A 104 -3.49 3.56 26.75
C HIS A 104 -2.68 4.87 26.65
N ASP A 105 -1.35 4.77 26.65
CA ASP A 105 -0.39 5.88 26.64
C ASP A 105 -0.13 6.46 25.24
N GLN A 106 -0.71 5.87 24.19
CA GLN A 106 -0.49 6.29 22.80
C GLN A 106 -1.71 6.93 22.16
N PHE A 107 -2.91 6.79 22.72
CA PHE A 107 -4.15 7.32 22.15
C PHE A 107 -4.09 8.85 21.93
N ARG A 108 -4.13 9.28 20.67
CA ARG A 108 -3.99 10.69 20.27
C ARG A 108 -4.55 10.92 18.87
N ALA A 109 -4.72 12.18 18.51
CA ALA A 109 -4.94 12.56 17.11
C ALA A 109 -3.65 12.42 16.29
N THR A 110 -3.74 11.79 15.12
CA THR A 110 -2.65 11.65 14.13
C THR A 110 -2.83 12.53 12.90
N ASP A 111 -4.00 13.15 12.75
CA ASP A 111 -4.32 14.15 11.74
C ASP A 111 -5.41 15.10 12.28
N SER A 112 -5.92 16.00 11.43
CA SER A 112 -6.97 16.96 11.79
C SER A 112 -8.37 16.34 11.90
N ALA A 113 -8.58 15.13 11.38
CA ALA A 113 -9.84 14.41 11.38
C ALA A 113 -9.92 13.52 12.63
N PHE A 114 -9.96 14.13 13.81
CA PHE A 114 -10.08 13.43 15.09
C PHE A 114 -11.13 14.09 15.97
N GLN A 115 -12.23 13.38 16.22
CA GLN A 115 -13.33 13.84 17.08
C GLN A 115 -13.40 12.95 18.32
N LEU A 116 -12.94 13.48 19.45
CA LEU A 116 -12.97 12.78 20.73
C LEU A 116 -14.43 12.52 21.16
N LEU A 117 -14.76 11.25 21.45
CA LEU A 117 -16.06 10.86 22.00
C LEU A 117 -16.03 10.79 23.53
N PHE A 118 -14.96 10.21 24.09
CA PHE A 118 -14.66 10.18 25.53
C PHE A 118 -13.21 9.73 25.77
N GLY A 119 -12.73 9.85 27.00
CA GLY A 119 -11.37 9.52 27.40
C GLY A 119 -10.46 10.75 27.46
N SER A 120 -9.15 10.54 27.49
CA SER A 120 -8.16 11.61 27.58
C SER A 120 -7.01 11.33 26.60
N PRO A 121 -7.03 11.94 25.40
CA PRO A 121 -5.98 11.74 24.42
C PRO A 121 -4.68 12.42 24.87
N THR A 122 -3.55 11.79 24.54
CA THR A 122 -2.23 12.41 24.64
C THR A 122 -2.05 13.46 23.53
N PRO A 123 -1.02 14.33 23.63
CA PRO A 123 -0.82 15.39 22.64
C PRO A 123 -0.77 14.86 21.20
N PRO A 124 -1.35 15.60 20.23
CA PRO A 124 -1.43 15.17 18.85
C PRO A 124 -0.04 15.02 18.23
N SER A 125 0.11 14.03 17.34
CA SER A 125 1.28 13.90 16.48
C SER A 125 0.89 14.24 15.05
N LEU A 126 1.61 15.17 14.41
CA LEU A 126 1.35 15.49 13.00
C LEU A 126 1.88 14.37 12.09
N PRO A 127 1.19 14.07 10.98
CA PRO A 127 1.65 13.05 10.05
C PRO A 127 2.93 13.52 9.37
N THR A 128 3.94 12.65 9.32
CA THR A 128 5.17 12.91 8.58
C THR A 128 4.85 12.98 7.10
N GLN A 129 5.25 14.06 6.43
CA GLN A 129 5.14 14.13 4.98
C GLN A 129 6.08 13.11 4.31
N PRO A 130 5.73 12.56 3.14
CA PRO A 130 6.66 11.76 2.35
C PRO A 130 7.99 12.47 2.16
N ASP A 131 9.11 11.74 2.31
CA ASP A 131 10.43 12.27 2.00
C ASP A 131 10.55 12.50 0.49
N GLN A 132 10.49 13.77 0.09
CA GLN A 132 10.61 14.20 -1.29
C GLN A 132 11.88 13.67 -1.97
N HIS A 133 13.02 13.59 -1.27
CA HIS A 133 14.25 13.09 -1.86
C HIS A 133 14.14 11.60 -2.18
N GLN A 134 13.60 10.82 -1.25
CA GLN A 134 13.33 9.40 -1.46
C GLN A 134 12.30 9.19 -2.59
N THR A 135 11.20 9.96 -2.61
CA THR A 135 10.19 9.88 -3.69
C THR A 135 10.79 10.17 -5.06
N ILE A 136 11.65 11.18 -5.18
CA ILE A 136 12.36 11.49 -6.44
C ILE A 136 13.27 10.33 -6.84
N GLY A 137 14.07 9.81 -5.90
CA GLY A 137 14.98 8.69 -6.15
C GLY A 137 14.24 7.44 -6.65
N MET A 138 13.13 7.09 -6.00
CA MET A 138 12.27 5.97 -6.42
C MET A 138 11.63 6.23 -7.79
N GLY A 139 11.15 7.45 -8.05
CA GLY A 139 10.63 7.83 -9.37
C GLY A 139 11.65 7.57 -10.49
N TRP A 140 12.90 8.01 -10.31
CA TRP A 140 13.95 7.74 -11.30
C TRP A 140 14.25 6.25 -11.48
N LEU A 141 14.25 5.50 -10.38
CA LEU A 141 14.45 4.06 -10.40
C LEU A 141 13.34 3.36 -11.20
N TYR A 142 12.07 3.71 -10.95
CA TYR A 142 10.93 3.15 -11.68
C TYR A 142 10.97 3.51 -13.18
N ALA A 143 11.34 4.74 -13.54
CA ALA A 143 11.52 5.14 -14.95
C ALA A 143 12.60 4.27 -15.65
N LEU A 144 13.72 4.01 -14.97
CA LEU A 144 14.80 3.14 -15.45
C LEU A 144 14.35 1.68 -15.60
N HIS A 145 13.60 1.15 -14.63
CA HIS A 145 13.07 -0.21 -14.69
C HIS A 145 12.02 -0.37 -15.79
N ALA A 146 11.13 0.62 -15.99
CA ALA A 146 10.16 0.63 -17.08
C ALA A 146 10.87 0.57 -18.44
N ARG A 147 11.89 1.40 -18.66
CA ARG A 147 12.70 1.37 -19.90
C ARG A 147 13.33 0.00 -20.12
N SER A 148 13.96 -0.55 -19.08
CA SER A 148 14.63 -1.86 -19.14
C SER A 148 13.66 -3.01 -19.37
N ALA A 149 12.44 -2.93 -18.85
CA ALA A 149 11.39 -3.92 -19.07
C ALA A 149 10.85 -3.85 -20.50
N LEU A 150 10.63 -2.65 -21.05
CA LEU A 150 10.21 -2.46 -22.44
C LEU A 150 11.24 -2.97 -23.45
N ALA A 151 12.52 -2.68 -23.23
CA ALA A 151 13.62 -3.19 -24.08
C ALA A 151 13.72 -4.73 -24.08
N ARG A 152 13.12 -5.38 -23.08
CA ARG A 152 13.05 -6.86 -22.95
C ARG A 152 11.66 -7.42 -23.24
N GLU A 153 10.76 -6.59 -23.78
CA GLU A 153 9.38 -6.94 -24.14
C GLU A 153 8.53 -7.43 -22.94
N LYS A 154 8.92 -7.08 -21.71
CA LYS A 154 8.17 -7.43 -20.48
C LYS A 154 7.09 -6.40 -20.20
N CYS A 155 6.05 -6.38 -21.03
CA CYS A 155 5.01 -5.33 -21.01
C CYS A 155 4.30 -5.19 -19.66
N TRP A 156 3.98 -6.30 -18.97
CA TRP A 156 3.37 -6.25 -17.63
C TRP A 156 4.31 -5.66 -16.58
N GLN A 157 5.59 -6.05 -16.60
CA GLN A 157 6.57 -5.47 -15.69
C GLN A 157 6.73 -3.97 -15.96
N ALA A 158 6.78 -3.55 -17.23
CA ALA A 158 6.82 -2.15 -17.60
C ALA A 158 5.59 -1.39 -17.10
N SER A 159 4.38 -1.94 -17.28
CA SER A 159 3.13 -1.33 -16.80
C SER A 159 3.17 -1.08 -15.30
N MET A 160 3.56 -2.09 -14.50
CA MET A 160 3.67 -1.95 -13.05
C MET A 160 4.67 -0.85 -12.66
N MET A 161 5.84 -0.79 -13.31
CA MET A 161 6.82 0.26 -13.04
C MET A 161 6.30 1.66 -13.41
N LEU A 162 5.48 1.77 -14.46
CA LEU A 162 4.83 3.04 -14.81
C LEU A 162 3.75 3.44 -13.82
N ASP A 163 3.06 2.49 -13.19
CA ASP A 163 2.11 2.78 -12.12
C ASP A 163 2.82 3.33 -10.88
N GLU A 164 3.94 2.74 -10.47
CA GLU A 164 4.75 3.25 -9.36
C GLU A 164 5.39 4.63 -9.66
N LEU A 165 5.88 4.83 -10.89
CA LEU A 165 6.39 6.12 -11.34
C LEU A 165 5.29 7.18 -11.29
N ARG A 166 4.07 6.86 -11.74
CA ARG A 166 2.93 7.79 -11.71
C ARG A 166 2.52 8.13 -10.29
N SER A 167 2.49 7.17 -9.37
CA SER A 167 2.23 7.40 -7.95
C SER A 167 3.27 8.36 -7.35
N SER A 168 4.55 8.20 -7.70
CA SER A 168 5.63 9.11 -7.29
C SER A 168 5.42 10.53 -7.81
N VAL A 169 5.05 10.69 -9.08
CA VAL A 169 4.73 12.00 -9.67
C VAL A 169 3.54 12.66 -8.98
N ILE A 170 2.44 11.91 -8.77
CA ILE A 170 1.24 12.40 -8.07
C ILE A 170 1.60 12.86 -6.66
N THR A 171 2.42 12.10 -5.94
CA THR A 171 2.88 12.45 -4.59
C THR A 171 3.59 13.81 -4.58
N LEU A 172 4.53 14.03 -5.49
CA LEU A 172 5.26 15.30 -5.60
C LEU A 172 4.33 16.46 -6.00
N MET A 173 3.39 16.24 -6.92
CA MET A 173 2.41 17.24 -7.33
C MET A 173 1.49 17.62 -6.15
N CYS A 174 0.97 16.64 -5.40
CA CYS A 174 0.14 16.91 -4.22
C CYS A 174 0.92 17.72 -3.17
N LEU A 175 2.16 17.33 -2.86
CA LEU A 175 3.02 18.09 -1.93
C LEU A 175 3.21 19.54 -2.37
N ARG A 176 3.46 19.77 -3.67
CA ARG A 176 3.61 21.13 -4.22
C ARG A 176 2.35 21.98 -4.09
N HIS A 177 1.17 21.37 -4.12
CA HIS A 177 -0.12 22.05 -3.99
C HIS A 177 -0.67 22.05 -2.56
N GLY A 178 0.08 21.56 -1.57
CA GLY A 178 -0.39 21.46 -0.18
C GLY A 178 -1.57 20.51 0.01
N LEU A 179 -1.71 19.52 -0.89
CA LEU A 179 -2.75 18.50 -0.88
C LEU A 179 -2.24 17.23 -0.18
N ASN A 180 -3.16 16.35 0.23
CA ASN A 180 -2.81 15.05 0.80
C ASN A 180 -2.05 14.19 -0.24
N PRO A 181 -0.77 13.83 0.03
CA PRO A 181 0.03 13.05 -0.91
C PRO A 181 -0.21 11.54 -0.84
N TRP A 182 -0.97 11.07 0.14
CA TRP A 182 -1.14 9.64 0.42
C TRP A 182 -2.26 9.03 -0.41
N HIS A 183 -1.95 7.89 -1.05
CA HIS A 183 -2.92 7.03 -1.75
C HIS A 183 -3.81 7.74 -2.78
N GLY A 184 -3.39 8.89 -3.29
CA GLY A 184 -4.17 9.67 -4.25
C GLY A 184 -5.44 10.33 -3.68
N ARG A 185 -5.60 10.40 -2.35
CA ARG A 185 -6.84 10.90 -1.70
C ARG A 185 -7.29 12.29 -2.19
N ASP A 186 -6.34 13.16 -2.54
CA ASP A 186 -6.61 14.51 -3.04
C ASP A 186 -6.18 14.71 -4.51
N VAL A 187 -5.87 13.65 -5.27
CA VAL A 187 -5.36 13.79 -6.66
C VAL A 187 -6.37 14.52 -7.56
N ASP A 188 -7.66 14.30 -7.33
CA ASP A 188 -8.74 14.93 -8.09
C ASP A 188 -8.93 16.42 -7.78
N ARG A 189 -8.28 16.92 -6.72
CA ARG A 189 -8.25 18.34 -6.35
C ARG A 189 -7.07 19.09 -6.98
N LEU A 190 -6.18 18.39 -7.68
CA LEU A 190 -5.14 19.04 -8.48
C LEU A 190 -5.79 19.93 -9.56
N PRO A 191 -5.16 21.06 -9.94
CA PRO A 191 -5.65 21.89 -11.02
C PRO A 191 -5.83 21.10 -12.32
N ASP A 192 -6.85 21.44 -13.13
CA ASP A 192 -7.19 20.72 -14.37
C ASP A 192 -5.98 20.51 -15.29
N ARG A 193 -5.11 21.52 -15.38
CA ARG A 193 -3.87 21.43 -16.17
C ARG A 193 -2.96 20.29 -15.72
N GLU A 194 -2.88 20.02 -14.42
CA GLU A 194 -2.08 18.92 -13.88
C GLU A 194 -2.77 17.58 -14.11
N ARG A 195 -4.09 17.51 -13.91
CA ARG A 195 -4.86 16.27 -14.17
C ARG A 195 -4.81 15.87 -15.65
N MET A 196 -4.92 16.82 -16.57
CA MET A 196 -4.78 16.56 -18.01
C MET A 196 -3.39 15.98 -18.39
N LYS A 197 -2.32 16.41 -17.71
CA LYS A 197 -0.99 15.83 -17.94
C LYS A 197 -0.92 14.38 -17.45
N LEU A 198 -1.49 14.09 -16.27
CA LEU A 198 -1.54 12.74 -15.71
C LEU A 198 -2.35 11.81 -16.63
N GLU A 199 -3.48 12.29 -17.14
CA GLU A 199 -4.31 11.57 -18.11
C GLU A 199 -3.55 11.30 -19.42
N ALA A 200 -2.91 12.30 -20.00
CA ALA A 200 -2.09 12.15 -21.21
C ALA A 200 -0.92 11.15 -21.03
N SER A 201 -0.47 10.93 -19.80
CA SER A 201 0.58 9.96 -19.46
C SER A 201 0.07 8.52 -19.20
N ARG A 202 -1.18 8.21 -19.56
CA ARG A 202 -1.75 6.86 -19.45
C ARG A 202 -1.54 6.10 -20.76
N ALA A 203 -1.13 4.84 -20.63
CA ALA A 203 -1.13 3.91 -21.76
C ALA A 203 -2.53 3.30 -21.92
N PRO A 204 -3.14 3.31 -23.12
CA PRO A 204 -4.45 2.69 -23.32
C PRO A 204 -4.42 1.17 -23.26
N ARG A 205 -3.26 0.53 -23.49
CA ARG A 205 -3.10 -0.94 -23.42
C ARG A 205 -1.73 -1.30 -22.85
N VAL A 206 -1.62 -2.53 -22.36
CA VAL A 206 -0.36 -3.13 -21.91
C VAL A 206 0.40 -3.66 -23.12
N SER A 207 0.95 -2.74 -23.93
CA SER A 207 1.73 -3.04 -25.13
C SER A 207 2.97 -2.16 -25.17
N GLY A 208 4.07 -2.65 -25.77
CA GLY A 208 5.29 -1.83 -25.89
C GLY A 208 5.06 -0.52 -26.65
N TRP A 209 4.15 -0.53 -27.63
CA TRP A 209 3.77 0.64 -28.43
C TRP A 209 3.07 1.72 -27.62
N ASP A 210 2.19 1.33 -26.69
CA ASP A 210 1.41 2.25 -25.86
C ASP A 210 2.16 2.66 -24.58
N LEU A 211 2.99 1.75 -24.04
CA LEU A 211 3.72 1.96 -22.79
C LEU A 211 4.95 2.85 -22.97
N ASP A 212 5.62 2.86 -24.12
CA ASP A 212 6.80 3.70 -24.32
C ASP A 212 6.48 5.21 -24.36
N PRO A 213 5.44 5.68 -25.08
CA PRO A 213 5.01 7.08 -24.98
C PRO A 213 4.60 7.47 -23.55
N SER A 214 3.86 6.61 -22.85
CA SER A 214 3.49 6.78 -21.45
C SER A 214 4.72 6.91 -20.54
N ARG A 215 5.75 6.08 -20.75
CA ARG A 215 7.04 6.17 -20.06
C ARG A 215 7.71 7.51 -20.29
N CYS A 216 7.79 7.96 -21.55
CA CYS A 216 8.42 9.22 -21.90
C CYS A 216 7.72 10.41 -21.22
N GLU A 217 6.38 10.49 -21.31
CA GLU A 217 5.62 11.56 -20.66
C GLU A 217 5.74 11.54 -19.14
N LEU A 218 5.62 10.37 -18.49
CA LEU A 218 5.80 10.28 -17.03
C LEU A 218 7.21 10.68 -16.59
N THR A 219 8.24 10.30 -17.35
CA THR A 219 9.62 10.69 -17.07
C THR A 219 9.80 12.20 -17.18
N ARG A 220 9.17 12.82 -18.19
CA ARG A 220 9.15 14.28 -18.36
C ARG A 220 8.41 14.98 -17.21
N LEU A 221 7.28 14.44 -16.75
CA LEU A 221 6.55 14.99 -15.61
C LEU A 221 7.36 14.90 -14.31
N LEU A 222 8.01 13.76 -14.06
CA LEU A 222 8.93 13.62 -12.93
C LEU A 222 10.04 14.67 -13.00
N PHE A 223 10.68 14.81 -14.16
CA PHE A 223 11.73 15.81 -14.36
C PHE A 223 11.23 17.24 -14.08
N ASP A 224 10.07 17.61 -14.61
CA ASP A 224 9.46 18.93 -14.38
C ASP A 224 9.23 19.20 -12.88
N GLU A 225 8.79 18.20 -12.11
CA GLU A 225 8.61 18.33 -10.66
C GLU A 225 9.96 18.44 -9.92
N VAL A 226 10.97 17.63 -10.28
CA VAL A 226 12.33 17.75 -9.72
C VAL A 226 12.89 19.15 -9.96
N GLN A 227 12.76 19.68 -11.18
CA GLN A 227 13.18 21.03 -11.54
C GLN A 227 12.53 22.11 -10.68
N ARG A 228 11.23 21.97 -10.38
CA ARG A 228 10.52 22.90 -9.51
C ARG A 228 11.02 22.85 -8.08
N ILE A 229 11.24 21.64 -7.57
CA ILE A 229 11.74 21.40 -6.21
C ILE A 229 13.16 21.95 -6.05
N ASP A 230 14.05 21.68 -7.00
CA ASP A 230 15.42 22.20 -6.97
C ASP A 230 15.44 23.74 -7.00
N ARG A 231 14.63 24.36 -7.86
CA ARG A 231 14.48 25.83 -7.90
C ARG A 231 13.95 26.40 -6.58
N ALA A 232 12.93 25.77 -6.00
CA ALA A 232 12.37 26.18 -4.71
C ALA A 232 13.41 26.07 -3.57
N ARG A 233 14.37 25.14 -3.70
CA ARG A 233 15.50 24.94 -2.77
C ARG A 233 16.74 25.77 -3.11
N GLY A 234 16.71 26.60 -4.15
CA GLY A 234 17.86 27.40 -4.60
C GLY A 234 19.03 26.57 -5.17
N ARG A 235 18.76 25.33 -5.60
CA ARG A 235 19.75 24.43 -6.19
C ARG A 235 19.80 24.57 -7.71
N ALA A 236 20.95 24.29 -8.29
CA ALA A 236 21.05 24.17 -9.74
C ALA A 236 20.15 23.01 -10.21
N PRO A 237 19.39 23.20 -11.31
CA PRO A 237 18.64 22.15 -11.99
C PRO A 237 19.39 20.81 -12.07
N ALA A 238 18.93 19.76 -11.41
CA ALA A 238 19.44 18.42 -11.70
C ALA A 238 19.11 18.07 -13.16
N GLY A 239 20.10 17.60 -13.94
CA GLY A 239 19.85 17.10 -15.30
C GLY A 239 19.04 15.79 -15.28
N VAL A 240 18.33 15.48 -16.37
CA VAL A 240 17.78 14.14 -16.56
C VAL A 240 18.96 13.16 -16.53
N PRO A 241 18.88 12.03 -15.81
CA PRO A 241 19.88 10.99 -15.96
C PRO A 241 20.02 10.65 -17.46
N THR A 242 21.19 10.84 -18.04
CA THR A 242 21.46 10.69 -19.50
C THR A 242 20.97 9.35 -20.08
N ALA A 243 20.85 8.32 -19.24
CA ALA A 243 20.28 7.03 -19.61
C ALA A 243 18.79 7.07 -20.01
N LEU A 244 18.03 8.07 -19.55
CA LEU A 244 16.60 8.25 -19.84
C LEU A 244 16.33 9.16 -21.05
N ASP A 245 17.36 9.85 -21.54
CA ASP A 245 17.29 10.83 -22.64
C ASP A 245 17.32 10.18 -24.04
N ALA A 246 17.55 8.86 -24.11
CA ALA A 246 17.51 8.12 -25.35
C ALA A 246 16.11 7.57 -25.60
N ALA A 247 15.42 8.18 -26.56
CA ALA A 247 14.48 7.45 -27.38
C ALA A 247 15.27 6.35 -28.11
N ASP A 248 15.37 5.17 -27.49
CA ASP A 248 15.88 3.97 -28.14
C ASP A 248 14.78 3.48 -29.09
N HIS A 249 14.52 4.28 -30.12
CA HIS A 249 13.60 4.01 -31.20
C HIS A 249 14.15 2.87 -32.05
N ARG A 250 13.93 1.64 -31.60
CA ARG A 250 13.66 0.54 -32.53
C ARG A 250 12.47 -0.25 -31.99
N PRO A 251 11.29 -0.11 -32.60
CA PRO A 251 10.26 -1.11 -32.46
C PRO A 251 10.86 -2.47 -32.82
N VAL A 252 10.69 -3.48 -31.98
CA VAL A 252 11.08 -4.86 -32.33
C VAL A 252 10.31 -5.38 -33.56
N ALA A 253 9.26 -4.66 -33.99
CA ALA A 253 8.48 -4.92 -35.20
C ALA A 253 9.32 -4.92 -36.51
N ASP A 254 10.53 -4.35 -36.54
CA ASP A 254 11.42 -4.43 -37.71
C ASP A 254 12.19 -5.76 -37.84
N ARG A 255 11.99 -6.72 -36.92
CA ARG A 255 12.33 -8.12 -37.20
C ARG A 255 11.22 -8.75 -38.04
N LEU A 256 11.20 -8.46 -39.33
CA LEU A 256 10.51 -9.29 -40.32
C LEU A 256 10.78 -10.77 -40.01
N PRO A 257 9.78 -11.68 -40.07
CA PRO A 257 10.05 -13.11 -40.02
C PRO A 257 10.88 -13.46 -41.26
N GLY A 258 12.21 -13.50 -41.06
CA GLY A 258 13.17 -13.86 -42.08
C GLY A 258 12.81 -15.23 -42.64
N ARG A 259 12.62 -15.27 -43.96
CA ARG A 259 12.50 -16.46 -44.80
C ARG A 259 13.11 -17.70 -44.14
N VAL A 260 12.25 -18.69 -43.86
CA VAL A 260 12.68 -20.06 -43.60
C VAL A 260 13.48 -20.52 -44.80
N ARG A 261 14.82 -20.54 -44.68
CA ARG A 261 15.65 -21.39 -45.56
C ARG A 261 15.39 -22.82 -45.12
N ALA A 262 14.70 -23.57 -45.97
CA ALA A 262 14.63 -25.02 -45.85
C ALA A 262 16.05 -25.57 -45.83
N HIS A 263 16.46 -26.17 -44.70
CA HIS A 263 17.56 -27.11 -44.68
C HIS A 263 17.05 -28.46 -44.16
N ARG A 264 17.36 -29.46 -44.97
CA ARG A 264 16.96 -30.86 -44.88
C ARG A 264 17.32 -31.48 -43.54
N SER A 265 16.40 -32.33 -43.08
CA SER A 265 16.56 -33.44 -42.14
C SER A 265 17.92 -34.14 -42.24
N VAL A 266 18.57 -34.34 -41.08
CA VAL A 266 19.20 -35.62 -40.72
C VAL A 266 18.95 -35.88 -39.23
N ALA A 267 18.48 -37.09 -38.93
CA ALA A 267 18.15 -37.62 -37.62
C ALA A 267 19.38 -37.94 -36.75
N GLY A 268 19.23 -37.92 -35.41
CA GLY A 268 20.25 -38.42 -34.49
C GLY A 268 20.00 -38.20 -32.99
N ALA A 269 19.24 -39.10 -32.38
CA ALA A 269 19.37 -39.68 -31.03
C ALA A 269 19.76 -38.86 -29.76
N ARG A 270 18.85 -38.97 -28.76
CA ARG A 270 19.04 -39.30 -27.32
C ARG A 270 19.38 -38.22 -26.27
N SER A 271 18.42 -38.10 -25.34
CA SER A 271 18.45 -37.91 -23.85
C SER A 271 19.58 -37.10 -23.20
N ALA A 272 19.22 -36.12 -22.35
CA ALA A 272 19.18 -36.26 -20.89
C ALA A 272 19.07 -34.89 -20.16
N LEU A 273 18.52 -34.97 -18.94
CA LEU A 273 18.76 -34.11 -17.77
C LEU A 273 18.04 -32.76 -17.67
N TRP A 274 16.94 -32.82 -16.92
CA TRP A 274 16.49 -31.77 -16.02
C TRP A 274 17.50 -31.60 -14.86
N SER A 275 18.01 -30.39 -14.67
CA SER A 275 18.63 -29.98 -13.40
C SER A 275 18.48 -28.49 -13.13
N ARG A 276 17.63 -28.23 -12.13
CA ARG A 276 17.63 -27.14 -11.14
C ARG A 276 18.63 -25.99 -11.35
N GLY A 277 18.10 -24.81 -11.65
CA GLY A 277 18.72 -23.52 -11.33
C GLY A 277 17.81 -22.72 -10.41
N ARG A 278 18.16 -22.64 -9.12
CA ARG A 278 17.54 -21.73 -8.15
C ARG A 278 17.94 -20.30 -8.53
N HIS A 279 16.98 -19.48 -8.94
CA HIS A 279 17.15 -18.03 -8.96
C HIS A 279 16.43 -17.44 -7.74
N VAL A 280 17.23 -17.12 -6.74
CA VAL A 280 16.86 -16.27 -5.61
C VAL A 280 16.76 -14.84 -6.14
N TRP A 281 15.59 -14.22 -5.96
CA TRP A 281 15.36 -12.78 -6.19
C TRP A 281 15.54 -12.05 -4.86
N PRO A 282 16.28 -10.93 -4.80
CA PRO A 282 16.29 -10.10 -3.60
C PRO A 282 15.10 -9.14 -3.68
N TYR A 283 14.06 -9.43 -2.91
CA TYR A 283 13.08 -8.42 -2.49
C TYR A 283 12.97 -8.54 -0.98
N GLU A 284 13.95 -7.95 -0.30
CA GLU A 284 13.88 -7.62 1.11
C GLU A 284 14.10 -6.11 1.23
N ASP A 285 13.00 -5.39 1.39
CA ASP A 285 12.93 -4.38 2.43
C ASP A 285 11.49 -4.33 2.96
N ARG A 286 11.29 -5.10 4.04
CA ARG A 286 10.15 -4.99 4.94
C ARG A 286 10.51 -3.91 5.94
N SER A 287 9.94 -2.71 5.79
CA SER A 287 9.89 -1.78 6.91
C SER A 287 8.84 -2.30 7.92
N HIS A 288 9.38 -2.83 9.03
CA HIS A 288 8.71 -3.11 10.31
C HIS A 288 7.70 -4.27 10.38
N LEU A 289 8.21 -5.50 10.21
CA LEU A 289 7.71 -6.69 10.92
C LEU A 289 8.83 -7.21 11.82
N GLN A 290 8.87 -6.79 13.08
CA GLN A 290 9.65 -7.47 14.11
C GLN A 290 8.86 -8.69 14.59
N GLU A 291 9.13 -9.84 13.99
CA GLU A 291 8.76 -11.15 14.55
C GLU A 291 9.49 -11.31 15.90
N ARG A 292 8.75 -11.29 17.00
CA ARG A 292 9.25 -11.81 18.27
C ARG A 292 9.32 -13.32 18.18
N THR A 293 10.54 -13.85 18.16
CA THR A 293 10.82 -15.27 18.39
C THR A 293 10.43 -15.59 19.84
N ILE A 294 9.42 -16.44 20.02
CA ILE A 294 9.11 -17.04 21.33
C ILE A 294 9.97 -18.30 21.44
N ASP A 295 11.10 -18.20 22.14
CA ASP A 295 11.83 -19.37 22.62
C ASP A 295 11.14 -19.91 23.87
N GLY A 296 10.55 -21.10 23.74
CA GLY A 296 9.97 -21.89 24.84
C GLY A 296 9.92 -23.37 24.45
N PRO A 297 10.28 -24.31 25.35
CA PRO A 297 10.61 -25.69 24.97
C PRO A 297 9.38 -26.52 24.58
N LEU A 298 9.51 -27.28 23.48
CA LEU A 298 8.52 -28.27 23.04
C LEU A 298 8.39 -29.42 24.07
N PRO A 299 7.17 -29.83 24.45
CA PRO A 299 6.96 -30.96 25.35
C PRO A 299 7.07 -32.32 24.63
N GLY A 300 7.89 -33.21 25.20
CA GLY A 300 7.55 -34.62 25.39
C GLY A 300 7.54 -35.55 24.17
N ALA A 301 8.70 -35.83 23.57
CA ALA A 301 8.88 -37.03 22.75
C ALA A 301 9.10 -38.26 23.66
N VAL A 302 8.07 -39.10 23.77
CA VAL A 302 8.10 -40.41 24.44
C VAL A 302 9.10 -41.33 23.73
N ARG A 303 10.18 -41.73 24.43
CA ARG A 303 11.10 -42.78 23.98
C ARG A 303 10.57 -44.16 24.43
N PRO A 304 10.66 -45.21 23.58
CA PRO A 304 10.25 -46.54 23.97
C PRO A 304 11.30 -47.21 24.87
N ALA A 305 10.78 -47.93 25.87
CA ALA A 305 11.52 -48.70 26.84
C ALA A 305 12.36 -49.83 26.20
N ARG A 306 13.60 -49.99 26.65
CA ARG A 306 14.34 -51.26 26.58
C ARG A 306 14.57 -51.78 28.00
N LYS A 307 14.23 -53.06 28.17
CA LYS A 307 14.29 -53.86 29.39
C LYS A 307 15.73 -54.06 29.91
N VAL A 308 15.87 -53.88 31.23
CA VAL A 308 16.40 -54.81 32.25
C VAL A 308 17.79 -55.44 32.02
N LEU A 309 18.73 -55.19 32.94
CA LEU A 309 19.37 -56.20 33.81
C LEU A 309 20.39 -55.55 34.76
N LEU A 310 20.20 -55.86 36.06
CA LEU A 310 21.09 -55.74 37.24
C LEU A 310 21.42 -54.34 37.77
#